data_AF-A0A0F9WQG4-F1
#
_entry.id   AF-A0A0F9WQG4-F1
#
_cell.length_a   1.000
_cell.length_b   1.000
_cell.length_c   1.000
_cell.angle_alpha   90.00
_cell.angle_beta   90.00
_cell.angle_gamma   90.00
#
_symmetry.space_group_name_H-M   'P 1'
#
loop_
_entity.id
_entity.type
_entity.pdbx_description
1 polymer ?
#
loop_
_entity_poly.entity_id
_entity_poly.type
_entity_poly.pdbx_seq_one_letter_code
_entity_poly.pdbx_strand_id
1 'polypeptide(L)'
;MATENLSIPLEVGPKTDLEAEARRERRSESWIAERAIEAYLAAKKRKREAIDVAVTDADKGVFVSKEAVDRWVESWSNGEAAIKPAPDILPPDK
;
A
#
# COMPACT_ATOMS: atom_id res chain seq x y z
N MET A 1 2.65 -26.52 -11.61
CA MET A 1 3.31 -25.77 -10.52
C MET A 1 3.47 -26.72 -9.35
N ALA A 2 4.56 -26.62 -8.60
CA ALA A 2 4.71 -27.41 -7.37
C ALA A 2 3.85 -26.80 -6.26
N THR A 3 3.13 -27.64 -5.52
CA THR A 3 2.34 -27.23 -4.37
C THR A 3 3.04 -27.76 -3.13
N GLU A 4 3.29 -26.87 -2.17
CA GLU A 4 3.92 -27.19 -0.89
C GLU A 4 2.89 -27.06 0.23
N ASN A 5 2.94 -27.96 1.23
CA ASN A 5 2.01 -27.92 2.36
C ASN A 5 2.54 -27.00 3.46
N LEU A 6 1.65 -26.16 3.98
CA LEU A 6 1.92 -25.25 5.09
C LEU A 6 0.94 -25.54 6.23
N SER A 7 1.47 -25.91 7.40
CA SER A 7 0.67 -26.13 8.61
C SER A 7 1.00 -25.05 9.63
N ILE A 8 -0.01 -24.26 10.01
CA ILE A 8 0.13 -23.14 10.96
C ILE A 8 -0.95 -23.29 12.04
N PRO A 9 -0.58 -23.20 13.33
CA PRO A 9 -1.58 -23.09 14.38
C PRO A 9 -2.31 -21.74 14.26
N LEU A 10 -3.64 -21.77 14.27
CA LEU A 10 -4.48 -20.58 14.25
C LEU A 10 -5.22 -20.46 15.57
N GLU A 11 -5.31 -19.22 16.07
CA GLU A 11 -6.20 -18.89 17.17
C GLU A 11 -7.66 -19.17 16.76
N VAL A 12 -8.50 -19.47 17.76
CA VAL A 12 -9.90 -19.88 17.55
C VAL A 12 -10.70 -18.82 16.77
N GLY A 13 -10.46 -17.53 17.05
CA GLY A 13 -11.13 -16.42 16.36
C GLY A 13 -10.87 -16.41 14.85
N PRO A 14 -9.62 -16.19 14.40
CA PRO A 14 -9.27 -16.22 12.97
C PRO A 14 -9.69 -17.49 12.25
N LYS A 15 -9.63 -18.66 12.91
CA LYS A 15 -10.11 -19.93 12.35
C LYS A 15 -11.62 -19.89 12.09
N THR A 16 -12.40 -19.37 13.04
CA THR A 16 -13.86 -19.24 12.92
C THR A 16 -14.24 -18.25 11.80
N ASP A 17 -13.54 -17.13 11.70
CA ASP A 17 -13.78 -16.13 10.65
C ASP A 17 -13.45 -16.69 9.26
N LEU A 18 -12.34 -17.43 9.13
CA LEU A 18 -11.95 -18.10 7.89
C LEU A 18 -13.00 -19.13 7.44
N GLU A 19 -13.53 -19.93 8.36
CA GLU A 19 -14.61 -20.89 8.08
C GLU A 19 -15.90 -20.21 7.61
N ALA A 20 -16.27 -19.10 8.26
CA ALA A 20 -17.45 -18.34 7.89
C ALA A 20 -17.33 -17.76 6.47
N GLU A 21 -16.16 -17.20 6.13
CA GLU A 21 -15.94 -16.60 4.81
C GLU A 21 -15.86 -17.66 3.71
N ALA A 22 -15.18 -18.79 3.98
CA ALA A 22 -15.14 -19.93 3.06
C ALA A 22 -16.56 -20.44 2.71
N ARG A 23 -17.46 -20.51 3.70
CA ARG A 23 -18.86 -20.89 3.49
C ARG A 23 -19.63 -19.87 2.65
N ARG A 24 -19.45 -18.58 2.90
CA ARG A 24 -20.10 -17.48 2.15
C ARG A 24 -19.68 -17.50 0.68
N GLU A 25 -18.38 -17.68 0.44
CA GLU A 25 -17.80 -17.71 -0.90
C GLU A 25 -17.94 -19.07 -1.62
N ARG A 26 -18.42 -20.11 -0.93
CA ARG A 26 -18.47 -21.50 -1.43
C ARG A 26 -17.10 -22.00 -1.90
N ARG A 27 -16.08 -21.70 -1.12
CA ARG A 27 -14.68 -22.09 -1.36
C ARG A 27 -14.15 -22.89 -0.18
N SER A 28 -13.01 -23.56 -0.38
CA SER A 28 -12.29 -24.18 0.73
C SER A 28 -11.59 -23.10 1.56
N GLU A 29 -11.40 -23.36 2.85
CA GLU A 29 -10.62 -22.48 3.73
C GLU A 29 -9.20 -22.28 3.21
N SER A 30 -8.57 -23.34 2.69
CA SER A 30 -7.24 -23.27 2.09
C SER A 30 -7.18 -22.30 0.90
N TRP A 31 -8.24 -22.24 0.08
CA TRP A 31 -8.31 -21.30 -1.04
C TRP A 31 -8.38 -19.86 -0.54
N ILE A 32 -9.21 -19.58 0.48
CA ILE A 32 -9.31 -18.24 1.07
C ILE A 32 -7.97 -17.85 1.72
N ALA A 33 -7.35 -18.77 2.46
CA ALA A 33 -6.07 -18.55 3.11
C ALA A 33 -4.94 -18.28 2.10
N GLU A 34 -4.87 -19.05 1.01
CA GLU A 34 -3.91 -18.84 -0.08
C GLU A 34 -4.05 -17.43 -0.67
N ARG A 35 -5.27 -17.02 -1.02
CA ARG A 35 -5.53 -15.68 -1.57
C ARG A 35 -5.19 -14.57 -0.58
N ALA A 36 -5.50 -14.76 0.71
CA ALA A 36 -5.16 -13.79 1.74
C ALA A 36 -3.64 -13.63 1.89
N ILE A 37 -2.90 -14.74 1.86
CA ILE A 37 -1.43 -14.74 1.92
C ILE A 37 -0.85 -14.04 0.68
N GLU A 38 -1.32 -14.38 -0.53
CA GLU A 38 -0.89 -13.73 -1.77
C GLU A 38 -1.12 -12.21 -1.73
N ALA A 39 -2.34 -11.79 -1.34
CA ALA A 39 -2.70 -10.39 -1.26
C ALA A 39 -1.83 -9.64 -0.23
N TYR A 40 -1.57 -10.25 0.92
CA TYR A 40 -0.71 -9.69 1.96
C TYR A 40 0.73 -9.51 1.47
N LEU A 41 1.31 -10.56 0.88
CA LEU A 41 2.68 -10.52 0.37
C LEU A 41 2.83 -9.51 -0.78
N ALA A 42 1.86 -9.47 -1.69
CA ALA A 42 1.83 -8.49 -2.77
C ALA A 42 1.72 -7.05 -2.23
N ALA A 43 0.89 -6.80 -1.21
CA ALA A 43 0.81 -5.49 -0.56
C ALA A 43 2.13 -5.10 0.11
N LYS A 44 2.80 -6.03 0.80
CA LYS A 44 4.12 -5.79 1.41
C LYS A 44 5.19 -5.51 0.37
N LYS A 45 5.20 -6.23 -0.75
CA LYS A 45 6.12 -6.01 -1.86
C LYS A 45 5.92 -4.61 -2.46
N ARG A 46 4.69 -4.26 -2.83
CA ARG A 46 4.35 -2.92 -3.35
C ARG A 46 4.75 -1.81 -2.41
N LYS A 47 4.56 -1.98 -1.10
CA LYS A 47 4.98 -0.98 -0.10
C LYS A 47 6.51 -0.79 -0.10
N ARG A 48 7.29 -1.87 -0.16
CA ARG A 48 8.75 -1.79 -0.21
C ARG A 48 9.23 -1.11 -1.48
N GLU A 49 8.71 -1.52 -2.63
CA GLU A 49 9.04 -0.89 -3.92
C GLU A 49 8.70 0.60 -3.95
N ALA A 50 7.54 1.00 -3.40
CA ALA A 50 7.16 2.40 -3.29
C ALA A 50 8.12 3.21 -2.39
N ILE A 51 8.63 2.59 -1.31
CA ILE A 51 9.64 3.22 -0.44
C ILE A 51 10.96 3.38 -1.19
N ASP A 52 11.43 2.34 -1.90
CA ASP A 52 12.70 2.39 -2.63
C ASP A 52 12.67 3.47 -3.73
N VAL A 53 11.54 3.59 -4.43
CA VAL A 53 11.29 4.68 -5.38
C VAL A 53 11.30 6.03 -4.68
N ALA A 54 10.60 6.17 -3.55
CA ALA A 54 10.54 7.43 -2.81
C ALA A 54 11.91 7.87 -2.28
N VAL A 55 12.75 6.93 -1.82
CA VAL A 55 14.14 7.22 -1.41
C VAL A 55 14.95 7.68 -2.61
N THR A 56 14.90 6.96 -3.73
CA THR A 56 15.61 7.33 -4.97
C THR A 56 15.18 8.71 -5.48
N ASP A 57 13.90 9.04 -5.37
CA ASP A 57 13.39 10.36 -5.75
C ASP A 57 13.83 11.45 -4.76
N ALA A 58 13.86 11.16 -3.46
CA ALA A 58 14.36 12.09 -2.44
C ALA A 58 15.85 12.40 -2.63
N ASP A 59 16.66 11.43 -3.03
CA ASP A 59 18.09 11.61 -3.31
C ASP A 59 18.34 12.57 -4.49
N LYS A 60 17.35 12.82 -5.36
CA LYS A 60 17.43 13.84 -6.41
C LYS A 60 17.42 15.27 -5.85
N GLY A 61 17.02 15.46 -4.59
CA GLY A 61 16.96 16.77 -3.95
C GLY A 61 15.82 17.67 -4.45
N VAL A 62 14.85 17.11 -5.19
CA VAL A 62 13.73 17.83 -5.79
C VAL A 62 12.49 17.65 -4.93
N PHE A 63 12.02 18.72 -4.29
CA PHE A 63 10.90 18.67 -3.35
C PHE A 63 9.89 19.80 -3.58
N VAL A 64 8.70 19.64 -2.99
CA VAL A 64 7.70 20.69 -2.87
C VAL A 64 7.77 21.26 -1.45
N SER A 65 7.79 22.58 -1.32
CA SER A 65 7.80 23.29 -0.04
C SER A 65 6.53 23.01 0.76
N LYS A 66 6.65 23.11 2.08
CA LYS A 66 5.51 22.94 2.98
C LYS A 66 4.40 23.94 2.65
N GLU A 67 4.76 25.19 2.35
CA GLU A 67 3.83 26.26 2.05
C GLU A 67 3.04 25.99 0.76
N ALA A 68 3.67 25.40 -0.27
CA ALA A 68 2.97 25.00 -1.48
C ALA A 68 2.03 23.80 -1.24
N VAL A 69 2.42 22.86 -0.37
CA VAL A 69 1.55 21.74 0.04
C VAL A 69 0.36 22.24 0.85
N ASP A 70 0.56 23.14 1.82
CA ASP A 70 -0.51 23.68 2.66
C ASP A 70 -1.57 24.39 1.80
N ARG A 71 -1.15 25.28 0.88
CA ARG A 71 -2.06 25.95 -0.05
C ARG A 71 -2.85 24.98 -0.92
N TRP A 72 -2.20 23.90 -1.36
CA TRP A 72 -2.86 22.85 -2.15
C TRP A 72 -3.91 22.09 -1.35
N VAL A 73 -3.61 21.74 -0.10
CA VAL A 73 -4.57 21.06 0.79
C VAL A 73 -5.74 21.97 1.14
N GLU A 74 -5.50 23.26 1.39
CA GLU A 74 -6.54 24.26 1.65
C GLU A 74 -7.49 24.41 0.46
N SER A 75 -6.98 24.32 -0.78
CA SER A 75 -7.81 24.43 -1.99
C SER A 75 -8.85 23.32 -2.10
N TRP A 76 -8.59 22.14 -1.53
CA TRP A 76 -9.53 21.00 -1.58
C TRP A 76 -10.87 21.33 -0.91
N SER A 77 -10.83 22.21 0.11
CA SER A 77 -12.02 22.63 0.86
C SER A 77 -12.84 23.69 0.12
N ASN A 78 -12.24 24.37 -0.86
CA ASN A 78 -12.84 25.49 -1.59
C ASN A 78 -13.46 25.08 -2.93
N GLY A 79 -13.50 23.78 -3.25
CA GLY A 79 -14.08 23.28 -4.50
C GLY A 79 -13.22 23.52 -5.75
N GLU A 80 -12.05 24.12 -5.60
CA GLU A 80 -11.03 24.19 -6.63
C GLU A 80 -10.22 22.89 -6.59
N ALA A 81 -10.47 22.00 -7.55
CA ALA A 81 -9.69 20.79 -7.75
C ALA A 81 -8.28 21.16 -8.26
N ALA A 82 -7.43 21.67 -7.37
CA ALA A 82 -6.11 22.14 -7.75
C ALA A 82 -5.20 20.98 -8.14
N ILE A 83 -4.48 21.19 -9.24
CA ILE A 83 -3.38 20.34 -9.70
C ILE A 83 -2.32 20.30 -8.59
N LYS A 84 -1.72 19.11 -8.36
CA LYS A 84 -0.61 18.95 -7.42
C LYS A 84 0.48 20.00 -7.70
N PRO A 85 0.99 20.71 -6.68
CA PRO A 85 2.02 21.73 -6.84
C PRO A 85 3.29 21.14 -7.49
N ALA A 86 3.92 21.92 -8.37
CA ALA A 86 5.21 21.60 -8.95
C ALA A 86 6.32 21.73 -7.89
N PRO A 87 7.44 20.98 -8.03
CA PRO A 87 8.60 21.16 -7.16
C PRO A 87 9.16 22.58 -7.25
N ASP A 88 9.39 23.21 -6.10
CA ASP A 88 9.95 24.55 -5.92
C ASP A 88 11.24 24.53 -5.08
N ILE A 89 11.59 23.38 -4.51
CA ILE A 89 12.89 23.11 -3.90
C ILE A 89 13.69 22.27 -4.87
N LEU A 90 14.82 22.81 -5.33
CA LEU A 90 15.73 22.17 -6.28
C LEU A 90 17.13 22.04 -5.66
N PRO A 91 17.91 21.00 -6.04
CA PRO A 91 19.30 20.91 -5.61
C PRO A 91 20.10 22.10 -6.16
N PRO A 92 21.15 22.56 -5.46
CA PRO A 92 22.01 23.63 -5.94
C PRO A 92 22.67 23.23 -7.27
N ASP A 93 22.79 24.19 -8.18
CA ASP A 93 23.56 24.02 -9.42
C ASP A 93 25.00 23.65 -9.03
N LYS A 94 25.48 22.51 -9.55
CA LYS A 94 26.87 22.04 -9.34
C LYS A 94 27.86 22.88 -10.13
#